data_AF-A0A3R8RN57-F1
#
_entry.id   AF-A0A3R8RN57-F1
#
_cell.length_a   1.000
_cell.length_b   1.000
_cell.length_c   1.000
_cell.angle_alpha   90.00
_cell.angle_beta   90.00
_cell.angle_gamma   90.00
#
_symmetry.space_group_name_H-M   'P 1'
#
loop_
_entity.id
_entity.type
_entity.pdbx_description
1 polymer ?
#
loop_
_entity_poly.entity_id
_entity_poly.type
_entity_poly.pdbx_seq_one_letter_code
_entity_poly.pdbx_strand_id
1 'polypeptide(L)'
;MVTHVPDEGEFATTPQLAVGMLERACALGINARWTADGVYGGRELRVAARRLGFDYAMAVKTDHRVTASAGTFTAAVFAGRVPRNAWARMRTGRGLKGDRPYDWALLDVPADDTPTGHEPGHSRLVIRRHRCTGEFSFYRCQWTLSPIFLGS
;
A
#
# COMPACT_ATOMS: atom_id res chain seq x y z
N MET A 1 34.35 -24.61 -18.96
CA MET A 1 34.24 -23.22 -19.43
C MET A 1 33.04 -22.62 -18.73
N VAL A 2 33.26 -21.93 -17.60
CA VAL A 2 32.19 -21.29 -16.81
C VAL A 2 32.13 -19.83 -17.25
N THR A 3 30.98 -19.42 -17.76
CA THR A 3 30.72 -18.06 -18.23
C THR A 3 30.72 -17.11 -17.03
N HIS A 4 31.69 -16.20 -17.00
CA HIS A 4 31.82 -15.14 -16.02
C HIS A 4 30.65 -14.15 -16.19
N VAL A 5 29.78 -14.04 -15.19
CA VAL A 5 28.82 -12.93 -15.09
C VAL A 5 29.61 -11.69 -14.64
N PRO A 6 29.48 -10.52 -15.29
CA PRO A 6 30.19 -9.32 -14.86
C PRO A 6 29.72 -8.92 -13.45
N ASP A 7 30.68 -8.70 -12.55
CA ASP A 7 30.46 -8.40 -11.13
C ASP A 7 30.33 -6.88 -10.88
N GLU A 8 29.61 -6.18 -11.76
CA GLU A 8 29.41 -4.74 -11.69
C GLU A 8 27.96 -4.38 -12.02
N GLY A 9 27.06 -4.78 -11.13
CA GLY A 9 25.71 -4.25 -11.05
C GLY A 9 25.38 -4.02 -9.58
N GLU A 10 25.24 -2.77 -9.16
CA GLU A 10 24.66 -2.47 -7.85
C GLU A 10 23.27 -3.10 -7.81
N PHE A 11 23.10 -4.17 -7.04
CA PHE A 11 21.83 -4.88 -6.94
C PHE A 11 20.81 -4.00 -6.23
N ALA A 12 19.97 -3.32 -7.01
CA ALA A 12 18.83 -2.59 -6.47
C ALA A 12 17.81 -3.58 -5.90
N THR A 13 17.41 -3.36 -4.65
CA THR A 13 16.33 -4.10 -4.00
C THR A 13 15.00 -3.82 -4.70
N THR A 14 14.05 -4.76 -4.64
CA THR A 14 12.73 -4.57 -5.28
C THR A 14 12.00 -3.27 -4.87
N PRO A 15 12.06 -2.81 -3.60
CA PRO A 15 11.55 -1.48 -3.23
C PRO A 15 12.22 -0.32 -3.97
N GLN A 16 13.56 -0.35 -4.12
CA GLN A 16 14.30 0.68 -4.86
C GLN A 16 13.90 0.68 -6.34
N LEU A 17 13.71 -0.50 -6.94
CA LEU A 17 13.19 -0.61 -8.31
C LEU A 17 11.79 -0.01 -8.45
N ALA A 18 10.90 -0.27 -7.49
CA ALA A 18 9.54 0.28 -7.49
C ALA A 18 9.54 1.81 -7.38
N VAL A 19 10.41 2.40 -6.55
CA VAL A 19 10.60 3.86 -6.48
C VAL A 19 11.05 4.40 -7.83
N GLY A 20 12.09 3.82 -8.43
CA GLY A 20 12.57 4.25 -9.74
C GLY A 20 11.53 4.09 -10.85
N MET A 21 10.62 3.11 -10.75
CA MET A 21 9.48 2.99 -11.68
C MET A 21 8.49 4.15 -11.55
N LEU A 22 8.16 4.58 -10.32
CA LEU A 22 7.28 5.73 -10.10
C LEU A 22 7.92 7.03 -10.60
N GLU A 23 9.21 7.23 -10.33
CA GLU A 23 9.95 8.40 -10.80
C GLU A 23 9.98 8.47 -12.33
N ARG A 24 10.27 7.34 -13.00
CA ARG A 24 10.24 7.27 -14.47
C ARG A 24 8.84 7.51 -15.03
N ALA A 25 7.79 6.96 -14.41
CA ALA A 25 6.43 7.21 -14.84
C ALA A 25 6.07 8.70 -14.77
N CYS A 26 6.45 9.38 -13.69
CA CYS A 26 6.26 10.81 -13.53
C CYS A 26 7.06 11.61 -14.58
N ALA A 27 8.34 11.26 -14.80
CA ALA A 27 9.19 11.91 -15.80
C ALA A 27 8.66 11.76 -17.24
N LEU A 28 7.93 10.68 -17.52
CA LEU A 28 7.25 10.45 -18.80
C LEU A 28 5.88 11.14 -18.90
N GLY A 29 5.46 11.89 -17.89
CA GLY A 29 4.18 12.61 -17.87
C GLY A 29 2.96 11.68 -17.68
N ILE A 30 3.14 10.50 -17.09
CA ILE A 30 2.03 9.58 -16.82
C ILE A 30 1.17 10.17 -15.69
N ASN A 31 -0.02 10.65 -16.06
CA ASN A 31 -1.00 11.23 -15.14
C ASN A 31 -1.89 10.16 -14.49
N ALA A 32 -1.29 9.27 -13.69
CA ALA A 32 -2.06 8.35 -12.86
C ALA A 32 -2.33 8.99 -11.49
N ARG A 33 -3.59 8.92 -11.01
CA ARG A 33 -3.95 9.46 -9.68
C ARG A 33 -3.37 8.63 -8.53
N TRP A 34 -3.29 7.31 -8.72
CA TRP A 34 -2.92 6.39 -7.66
C TRP A 34 -2.05 5.26 -8.16
N THR A 35 -1.27 4.70 -7.24
CA THR A 35 -0.46 3.50 -7.45
C THR A 35 -0.78 2.43 -6.41
N ALA A 36 -0.49 1.18 -6.73
CA ALA A 36 -0.65 0.08 -5.79
C ALA A 36 0.49 -0.90 -5.90
N ASP A 37 0.81 -1.50 -4.76
CA ASP A 37 1.80 -2.57 -4.67
C ASP A 37 1.28 -3.67 -3.73
N GLY A 38 1.47 -4.92 -4.14
CA GLY A 38 0.95 -6.09 -3.43
C GLY A 38 1.95 -6.81 -2.53
N VAL A 39 3.23 -6.42 -2.53
CA VAL A 39 4.32 -7.26 -1.99
C VAL A 39 5.36 -6.45 -1.20
N TYR A 40 5.77 -5.28 -1.70
CA TYR A 40 6.89 -4.45 -1.26
C TYR A 40 6.47 -3.03 -0.83
N GLY A 41 5.28 -2.85 -0.27
CA GLY A 41 4.75 -1.57 0.21
C GLY A 41 5.45 -0.99 1.46
N GLY A 42 6.78 -1.04 1.51
CA GLY A 42 7.62 -0.46 2.55
C GLY A 42 7.49 1.06 2.65
N ARG A 43 7.95 1.63 3.77
CA ARG A 43 7.78 3.06 4.06
C ARG A 43 8.42 3.96 3.00
N GLU A 44 9.59 3.61 2.50
CA GLU A 44 10.28 4.39 1.46
C GLU A 44 9.46 4.51 0.18
N LEU A 45 8.87 3.41 -0.30
CA LEU A 45 8.01 3.42 -1.47
C LEU A 45 6.76 4.27 -1.26
N ARG A 46 6.15 4.20 -0.08
CA ARG A 46 4.98 5.04 0.25
C ARG A 46 5.34 6.53 0.32
N VAL A 47 6.45 6.87 0.97
CA VAL A 47 6.97 8.26 1.00
C VAL A 47 7.25 8.78 -0.40
N ALA A 48 7.88 7.97 -1.27
CA ALA A 48 8.17 8.33 -2.66
C ALA A 48 6.88 8.57 -3.45
N ALA A 49 5.88 7.69 -3.34
CA ALA A 49 4.58 7.88 -3.96
C ALA A 49 3.96 9.22 -3.56
N ARG A 50 3.98 9.56 -2.27
CA ARG A 50 3.46 10.85 -1.77
C ARG A 50 4.22 12.07 -2.28
N ARG A 51 5.55 12.01 -2.34
CA ARG A 51 6.38 13.09 -2.90
C ARG A 51 6.10 13.33 -4.39
N LEU A 52 5.80 12.27 -5.12
CA LEU A 52 5.45 12.32 -6.54
C LEU A 52 3.97 12.64 -6.79
N GLY A 53 3.18 12.86 -5.73
CA GLY A 53 1.76 13.23 -5.84
C GLY A 53 0.79 12.06 -6.08
N PHE A 54 1.24 10.82 -5.94
CA PHE A 54 0.36 9.65 -6.05
C PHE A 54 -0.37 9.37 -4.74
N ASP A 55 -1.69 9.23 -4.81
CA ASP A 55 -2.45 8.45 -3.83
C ASP A 55 -1.98 6.97 -3.90
N TYR A 56 -2.17 6.17 -2.86
CA TYR A 56 -1.74 4.77 -2.94
C TYR A 56 -2.56 3.76 -2.14
N ALA A 57 -2.45 2.48 -2.54
CA ALA A 57 -2.86 1.31 -1.77
C ALA A 57 -1.75 0.25 -1.80
N MET A 58 -0.98 0.13 -0.73
CA MET A 58 0.23 -0.70 -0.71
C MET A 58 0.21 -1.73 0.42
N ALA A 59 0.59 -2.97 0.11
CA ALA A 59 0.63 -4.06 1.06
C ALA A 59 1.68 -3.82 2.15
N VAL A 60 1.33 -4.15 3.39
CA VAL A 60 2.26 -4.11 4.52
C VAL A 60 2.29 -5.45 5.23
N LYS A 61 3.39 -5.70 5.93
CA LYS A 61 3.59 -6.92 6.70
C LYS A 61 2.60 -7.00 7.87
N THR A 62 2.35 -8.23 8.33
CA THR A 62 1.48 -8.51 9.48
C THR A 62 1.93 -7.82 10.79
N ASP A 63 3.24 -7.61 10.93
CA ASP A 63 3.89 -6.94 12.06
C ASP A 63 3.99 -5.41 11.88
N HIS A 64 3.46 -4.85 10.79
CA HIS A 64 3.45 -3.40 10.56
C HIS A 64 2.78 -2.69 11.73
N ARG A 65 3.51 -1.75 12.34
CA ARG A 65 3.07 -1.02 13.53
C ARG A 65 2.27 0.21 13.12
N VAL A 66 1.09 0.36 13.71
CA VAL A 66 0.22 1.52 13.52
C VAL A 66 0.00 2.17 14.88
N THR A 67 0.31 3.47 14.96
CA THR A 67 0.10 4.29 16.16
C THR A 67 -1.28 4.92 16.09
N ALA A 68 -2.15 4.56 17.04
CA ALA A 68 -3.45 5.17 17.25
C ALA A 68 -3.50 5.87 18.61
N SER A 69 -4.59 6.57 18.91
CA SER A 69 -4.79 7.24 20.21
C SER A 69 -4.67 6.29 21.42
N ALA A 70 -5.09 5.03 21.24
CA ALA A 70 -5.00 3.98 22.26
C ALA A 70 -3.59 3.33 22.38
N GLY A 71 -2.61 3.78 21.59
CA GLY A 71 -1.24 3.26 21.55
C GLY A 71 -0.82 2.67 20.20
N THR A 72 0.39 2.12 20.16
CA THR A 72 0.95 1.50 18.96
C THR A 72 0.77 -0.01 18.98
N PHE A 73 0.07 -0.54 17.97
CA PHE A 73 -0.19 -1.97 17.83
C PHE A 73 0.19 -2.46 16.43
N THR A 74 0.41 -3.76 16.27
CA THR A 74 0.62 -4.35 14.94
C THR A 74 -0.69 -4.48 14.17
N ALA A 75 -0.61 -4.54 12.85
CA ALA A 75 -1.75 -4.75 11.98
C ALA A 75 -2.52 -6.04 12.35
N ALA A 76 -1.80 -7.11 12.73
CA ALA A 76 -2.39 -8.34 13.25
C ALA A 76 -3.25 -8.13 14.52
N VAL A 77 -2.78 -7.31 15.46
CA VAL A 77 -3.55 -6.99 16.67
C VAL A 77 -4.82 -6.21 16.32
N PHE A 78 -4.77 -5.29 15.35
CA PHE A 78 -5.97 -4.62 14.86
C PHE A 78 -6.96 -5.60 14.23
N ALA A 79 -6.51 -6.56 13.41
CA ALA A 79 -7.40 -7.57 12.82
C ALA A 79 -8.18 -8.36 13.87
N GLY A 80 -7.54 -8.72 14.99
CA GLY A 80 -8.19 -9.42 16.10
C GLY A 80 -9.20 -8.58 16.88
N ARG A 81 -9.16 -7.25 16.75
CA ARG A 81 -10.05 -6.30 17.44
C ARG A 81 -11.20 -5.78 16.58
N VAL A 82 -11.21 -6.08 15.28
CA VAL A 82 -12.27 -5.61 14.37
C VAL A 82 -13.60 -6.30 14.76
N PRO A 83 -14.64 -5.53 15.14
CA PRO A 83 -15.96 -6.08 15.45
C PRO A 83 -16.56 -6.86 14.29
N ARG A 84 -17.33 -7.91 14.57
CA ARG A 84 -17.92 -8.79 13.54
C ARG A 84 -18.73 -8.02 12.48
N ASN A 85 -19.45 -6.99 12.88
CA ASN A 85 -20.28 -6.15 12.01
C ASN A 85 -19.50 -5.10 11.22
N ALA A 86 -18.23 -4.85 11.54
CA ALA A 86 -17.36 -3.94 10.79
C ALA A 86 -16.72 -4.59 9.55
N TRP A 87 -16.88 -5.91 9.40
CA TRP A 87 -16.45 -6.64 8.21
C TRP A 87 -17.48 -6.49 7.09
N ALA A 88 -17.03 -5.95 5.95
CA ALA A 88 -17.83 -5.80 4.75
C ALA A 88 -17.37 -6.78 3.67
N ARG A 89 -18.33 -7.36 2.96
CA ARG A 89 -18.07 -8.11 1.74
C ARG A 89 -18.00 -7.15 0.57
N MET A 90 -16.85 -7.09 -0.08
CA MET A 90 -16.74 -6.44 -1.39
C MET A 90 -16.98 -7.47 -2.48
N ARG A 91 -17.78 -7.10 -3.49
CA ARG A 91 -17.89 -7.92 -4.70
C ARG A 91 -16.54 -7.87 -5.42
N THR A 92 -15.78 -8.95 -5.37
CA THR A 92 -14.63 -9.15 -6.26
C THR A 92 -15.14 -9.60 -7.62
N GLY A 93 -14.62 -9.01 -8.70
CA GLY A 93 -14.89 -9.51 -10.06
C GLY A 93 -14.40 -10.95 -10.19
N ARG A 94 -14.97 -11.72 -11.13
CA ARG A 94 -14.47 -13.07 -11.47
C ARG A 94 -13.01 -12.96 -11.91
N GLY A 95 -12.09 -13.36 -11.04
CA GLY A 95 -10.67 -13.40 -11.37
C GLY A 95 -10.35 -14.57 -12.29
N LEU A 96 -9.29 -14.44 -13.07
CA LEU A 96 -8.71 -15.55 -13.87
C LEU A 96 -8.34 -16.78 -13.01
N LYS A 97 -8.24 -16.61 -11.69
CA LYS A 97 -7.86 -17.65 -10.71
C LYS A 97 -9.03 -18.07 -9.81
N GLY A 98 -10.27 -17.91 -10.29
CA GLY A 98 -11.51 -18.24 -9.57
C GLY A 98 -11.98 -17.16 -8.59
N ASP A 99 -13.17 -17.37 -8.03
CA ASP A 99 -13.75 -16.49 -7.02
C ASP A 99 -12.91 -16.58 -5.74
N ARG A 100 -12.40 -15.43 -5.30
CA ARG A 100 -11.68 -15.33 -4.01
C ARG A 100 -12.57 -14.60 -3.01
N PRO A 101 -13.25 -15.33 -2.11
CA PRO A 101 -14.13 -14.73 -1.14
C PRO A 101 -13.31 -14.08 -0.03
N TYR A 102 -13.31 -12.74 0.01
CA TYR A 102 -12.66 -11.95 1.05
C TYR A 102 -13.68 -11.11 1.82
N ASP A 103 -13.51 -11.06 3.14
CA ASP A 103 -14.10 -10.03 3.98
C ASP A 103 -13.07 -8.91 4.18
N TRP A 104 -13.55 -7.67 4.28
CA TRP A 104 -12.70 -6.49 4.36
C TRP A 104 -13.10 -5.63 5.55
N ALA A 105 -12.12 -5.05 6.23
CA ALA A 105 -12.32 -4.04 7.26
C ALA A 105 -11.43 -2.84 6.98
N LEU A 106 -11.98 -1.64 7.19
CA LEU A 106 -11.28 -0.39 6.96
C LEU A 106 -11.19 0.35 8.29
N LEU A 107 -9.97 0.69 8.70
CA LEU A 107 -9.72 1.47 9.91
C LEU A 107 -9.05 2.78 9.53
N ASP A 108 -9.63 3.90 9.95
CA ASP A 108 -8.96 5.21 9.87
C ASP A 108 -7.79 5.22 10.85
N VAL A 109 -6.60 5.52 10.34
CA VAL A 109 -5.37 5.54 11.14
C VAL A 109 -4.48 6.70 10.71
N PRO A 110 -3.70 7.30 11.62
CA PRO A 110 -2.75 8.35 11.26
C PRO A 110 -1.78 7.90 10.16
N ALA A 111 -1.37 8.86 9.31
CA ALA A 111 -0.30 8.62 8.35
C ALA A 111 1.06 8.49 9.07
N ASP A 112 1.87 7.52 8.68
CA ASP A 112 3.21 7.24 9.24
C ASP A 112 4.35 7.59 8.26
N ASP A 113 3.98 8.16 7.12
CA ASP A 113 4.81 8.32 5.92
C ASP A 113 4.65 9.70 5.28
N THR A 114 4.04 10.67 5.98
CA THR A 114 3.91 12.04 5.50
C THR A 114 5.30 12.66 5.34
N PRO A 115 5.71 13.06 4.12
CA PRO A 115 6.97 13.76 3.93
C PRO A 115 6.93 15.15 4.56
N THR A 116 8.09 15.70 4.92
CA THR A 116 8.20 17.08 5.43
C THR A 116 7.58 18.06 4.44
N GLY A 117 6.79 19.02 4.94
CA GLY A 117 6.12 20.03 4.12
C GLY A 117 4.88 19.54 3.37
N HIS A 118 4.42 18.31 3.62
CA HIS A 118 3.19 17.78 3.03
C HIS A 118 2.11 17.63 4.11
N GLU A 119 0.85 17.86 3.71
CA GLU A 119 -0.29 17.55 4.56
C GLU A 119 -0.48 16.03 4.69
N PRO A 120 -0.86 15.51 5.87
CA PRO A 120 -1.02 14.07 6.08
C PRO A 120 -2.13 13.45 5.24
N GLY A 121 -3.13 14.23 4.82
CA GLY A 121 -4.28 13.73 4.05
C GLY A 121 -5.07 12.68 4.83
N HIS A 122 -5.74 11.78 4.11
CA HIS A 122 -6.45 10.66 4.71
C HIS A 122 -5.61 9.39 4.62
N SER A 123 -5.63 8.60 5.69
CA SER A 123 -4.90 7.34 5.76
C SER A 123 -5.76 6.26 6.41
N ARG A 124 -5.71 5.06 5.84
CA ARG A 124 -6.40 3.87 6.36
C ARG A 124 -5.46 2.67 6.44
N LEU A 125 -5.76 1.81 7.40
CA LEU A 125 -5.36 0.42 7.39
C LEU A 125 -6.53 -0.39 6.83
N VAL A 126 -6.32 -1.02 5.68
CA VAL A 126 -7.29 -1.95 5.10
C VAL A 126 -6.84 -3.36 5.44
N ILE A 127 -7.74 -4.09 6.08
CA ILE A 127 -7.55 -5.49 6.47
C ILE A 127 -8.42 -6.35 5.58
N ARG A 128 -7.79 -7.30 4.90
CA ARG A 128 -8.47 -8.28 4.07
C ARG A 128 -8.34 -9.65 4.72
N ARG A 129 -9.45 -10.36 4.89
CA ARG A 129 -9.49 -11.72 5.45
C ARG A 129 -10.00 -12.71 4.41
N HIS A 130 -9.22 -13.74 4.11
CA HIS A 130 -9.66 -14.84 3.27
C HIS A 130 -10.66 -15.72 4.03
N ARG A 131 -11.83 -15.99 3.43
CA ARG A 131 -12.93 -16.63 4.17
C ARG A 131 -12.70 -18.11 4.46
N CYS A 132 -12.02 -18.83 3.57
CA CYS A 132 -11.80 -20.26 3.73
C CYS A 132 -10.59 -20.58 4.60
N THR A 133 -9.51 -19.81 4.46
CA THR A 133 -8.25 -20.06 5.20
C THR A 133 -8.13 -19.22 6.47
N GLY A 134 -8.91 -18.14 6.60
CA GLY A 134 -8.77 -17.18 7.70
C GLY A 134 -7.55 -16.26 7.58
N GLU A 135 -6.74 -16.40 6.52
CA GLU A 135 -5.52 -15.65 6.34
C GLU A 135 -5.81 -14.15 6.15
N PHE A 136 -4.98 -13.32 6.78
CA PHE A 136 -5.06 -11.86 6.68
C PHE A 136 -4.02 -11.30 5.72
N SER A 137 -4.43 -10.26 4.98
CA SER A 137 -3.53 -9.36 4.26
C SER A 137 -3.82 -7.93 4.68
N PHE A 138 -2.77 -7.10 4.75
CA PHE A 138 -2.85 -5.75 5.26
C PHE A 138 -2.36 -4.76 4.22
N TYR A 139 -3.04 -3.62 4.12
CA TYR A 139 -2.68 -2.56 3.19
C TYR A 139 -2.75 -1.20 3.88
N ARG A 140 -1.72 -0.38 3.63
CA ARG A 140 -1.79 1.05 3.92
C ARG A 140 -2.38 1.72 2.70
N CYS A 141 -3.43 2.49 2.90
CA CYS A 141 -4.01 3.32 1.85
C CYS A 141 -3.92 4.78 2.28
N GLN A 142 -3.52 5.63 1.35
CA GLN A 142 -3.49 7.07 1.55
C GLN A 142 -4.09 7.74 0.33
N TRP A 143 -4.85 8.80 0.58
CA TRP A 143 -5.31 9.67 -0.49
C TRP A 143 -5.42 11.12 -0.02
N THR A 144 -5.26 12.01 -0.97
CA THR A 144 -5.53 13.44 -0.83
C THR A 144 -6.85 13.78 -1.53
N LEU A 145 -7.61 14.74 -0.98
CA LEU A 145 -8.83 15.25 -1.62
C LEU A 145 -8.52 16.38 -2.63
N SER A 146 -7.29 16.49 -3.10
CA SER A 146 -6.89 17.55 -4.03
C SER A 146 -7.69 17.43 -5.34
N PRO A 147 -8.30 18.53 -5.83
CA PRO A 147 -8.97 18.51 -7.12
C PRO A 147 -7.96 18.23 -8.23
N ILE A 148 -8.38 17.40 -9.18
CA ILE A 148 -7.60 17.10 -10.39
C ILE A 148 -7.57 18.37 -11.23
N PHE A 149 -6.42 19.02 -11.35
CA PHE A 149 -6.19 19.92 -12.47
C PHE A 149 -5.92 19.05 -13.70
N LEU A 150 -6.98 18.75 -14.46
CA LEU A 150 -6.82 18.36 -15.86
C LEU A 150 -6.25 19.59 -16.55
N GLY A 151 -4.94 19.57 -16.82
CA GLY A 151 -4.27 20.60 -17.61
C GLY A 151 -5.01 20.82 -18.93
N SER A 152 -5.18 22.09 -19.27
CA SER A 152 -5.79 22.60 -20.50
C SER A 152 -4.88 22.40 -21.70
#